data_AF-A0A0D3JEJ3-F1
#
_entry.id   AF-A0A0D3JEJ3-F1
#
_cell.length_a   1.000
_cell.length_b   1.000
_cell.length_c   1.000
_cell.angle_alpha   90.00
_cell.angle_beta   90.00
_cell.angle_gamma   90.00
#
_symmetry.space_group_name_H-M   'P 1'
#
loop_
_entity.id
_entity.type
_entity.pdbx_description
1 polymer ?
#
loop_
_entity_poly.entity_id
_entity_poly.type
_entity_poly.pdbx_seq_one_letter_code
_entity_poly.pdbx_strand_id
1 'polypeptide(L)'
;MCDAELAALASLVERNEGIDPALGALRTAALLLKNAAADKSKGVLRADNKALRSKILGLDGGAAALHALGFRADVEDPEQATTFSLAASSSTAALAEAVGEAVARVVALKDAIVAVGDSNAPQAAQDALRLAATYVTNLASDAANERKRRIGAANKALASRLLGASGGAALLFAAGFAPEPAEAPEAFVCALPAAEVGLVAAGSLPCPGGVAGEEAAGEPSPSEAVTSVPRFATLPLVDALCAGGAPPGGADMQPKLAKARDGQAVVLLCWQSASKRWSRVGQMPIPSTSFAWAQTLPDGSEPALSIDVDLGDGKLLELRAGVGGGDNEYLAAKRFIDANWESLNNNHLEEIARKVRAAVGPVLATVEALRDAMEAQN
;
A
#
# COMPACT_ATOMS: atom_id res chain seq x y z
N MET A 1 8.67 -19.83 10.69
CA MET A 1 7.64 -19.64 9.63
C MET A 1 8.24 -20.17 8.34
N CYS A 2 7.49 -20.97 7.56
CA CYS A 2 7.96 -21.46 6.26
C CYS A 2 7.68 -20.44 5.14
N ASP A 3 8.33 -20.59 3.98
CA ASP A 3 8.21 -19.66 2.86
C ASP A 3 6.76 -19.53 2.35
N ALA A 4 5.98 -20.61 2.41
CA ALA A 4 4.57 -20.61 2.00
C ALA A 4 3.67 -19.80 2.96
N GLU A 5 3.96 -19.82 4.26
CA GLU A 5 3.25 -19.04 5.28
C GLU A 5 3.45 -17.55 5.05
N LEU A 6 4.71 -17.15 4.84
CA LEU A 6 5.10 -15.76 4.57
C LEU A 6 4.58 -15.25 3.24
N ALA A 7 4.58 -16.07 2.18
CA ALA A 7 4.03 -15.70 0.87
C ALA A 7 2.52 -15.41 0.95
N ALA A 8 1.77 -16.18 1.73
CA ALA A 8 0.35 -15.91 1.94
C ALA A 8 0.09 -14.61 2.72
N LEU A 9 0.92 -14.31 3.73
CA LEU A 9 0.85 -13.04 4.46
C LEU A 9 1.27 -11.85 3.60
N ALA A 10 2.31 -11.99 2.77
CA ALA A 10 2.70 -10.97 1.79
C ALA A 10 1.59 -10.73 0.76
N SER A 11 0.98 -11.80 0.26
CA SER A 11 -0.17 -11.72 -0.65
C SER A 11 -1.38 -11.01 -0.03
N LEU A 12 -1.59 -11.13 1.28
CA LEU A 12 -2.64 -10.39 1.99
C LEU A 12 -2.36 -8.88 2.02
N VAL A 13 -1.09 -8.48 2.12
CA VAL A 13 -0.68 -7.08 2.06
C VAL A 13 -0.76 -6.54 0.64
N GLU A 14 -0.38 -7.33 -0.36
CA GLU A 14 -0.31 -6.91 -1.76
C GLU A 14 -1.68 -6.74 -2.43
N ARG A 15 -2.65 -7.61 -2.10
CA ARG A 15 -3.95 -7.67 -2.81
C ARG A 15 -5.01 -6.71 -2.28
N ASN A 16 -4.75 -6.05 -1.16
CA ASN A 16 -5.76 -5.20 -0.51
C ASN A 16 -5.40 -3.72 -0.65
N GLU A 17 -6.44 -2.89 -0.85
CA GLU A 17 -6.27 -1.45 -1.00
C GLU A 17 -5.89 -0.79 0.33
N GLY A 18 -4.59 -0.48 0.46
CA GLY A 18 -4.03 0.23 1.60
C GLY A 18 -3.39 -0.69 2.66
N ILE A 19 -2.35 -0.17 3.30
CA ILE A 19 -1.57 -0.94 4.29
C ILE A 19 -2.33 -1.15 5.62
N ASP A 20 -3.27 -0.28 5.95
CA ASP A 20 -3.98 -0.29 7.24
C ASP A 20 -4.97 -1.46 7.40
N PRO A 21 -5.81 -1.79 6.40
CA PRO A 21 -6.62 -3.01 6.42
C PRO A 21 -5.76 -4.28 6.55
N ALA A 22 -4.67 -4.37 5.79
CA ALA A 22 -3.75 -5.50 5.84
C ALA A 22 -3.04 -5.61 7.20
N LEU A 23 -2.57 -4.49 7.78
CA LEU A 23 -2.02 -4.46 9.13
C LEU A 23 -3.05 -4.85 10.19
N GLY A 24 -4.29 -4.40 10.04
CA GLY A 24 -5.41 -4.80 10.89
C GLY A 24 -5.65 -6.30 10.85
N ALA A 25 -5.56 -6.90 9.65
CA ALA A 25 -5.67 -8.33 9.45
C ALA A 25 -4.51 -9.11 10.07
N LEU A 26 -3.27 -8.71 9.81
CA LEU A 26 -2.07 -9.35 10.37
C LEU A 26 -2.05 -9.26 11.91
N ARG A 27 -2.41 -8.11 12.49
CA ARG A 27 -2.57 -7.95 13.95
C ARG A 27 -3.65 -8.87 14.52
N THR A 28 -4.77 -8.96 13.81
CA THR A 28 -5.86 -9.86 14.21
C THR A 28 -5.41 -11.31 14.13
N ALA A 29 -4.70 -11.70 13.07
CA ALA A 29 -4.16 -13.05 12.89
C ALA A 29 -3.14 -13.42 13.98
N ALA A 30 -2.22 -12.52 14.34
CA ALA A 30 -1.29 -12.70 15.45
C ALA A 30 -2.02 -12.91 16.78
N LEU A 31 -3.08 -12.13 17.03
CA LEU A 31 -3.91 -12.27 18.23
C LEU A 31 -4.66 -13.61 18.26
N LEU A 32 -5.19 -14.06 17.14
CA LEU A 32 -5.87 -15.35 17.01
C LEU A 32 -4.92 -16.51 17.32
N LEU A 33 -3.70 -16.48 16.77
CA LEU A 33 -2.66 -17.48 17.06
C LEU A 33 -2.25 -17.47 18.54
N LYS A 34 -2.05 -16.28 19.13
CA LYS A 34 -1.73 -16.14 20.56
C LYS A 34 -2.84 -16.69 21.44
N ASN A 35 -4.10 -16.43 21.10
CA ASN A 35 -5.26 -16.95 21.82
C ASN A 35 -5.37 -18.47 21.69
N ALA A 36 -5.17 -19.02 20.50
CA ALA A 36 -5.19 -20.47 20.25
C ALA A 36 -4.04 -21.20 20.95
N ALA A 37 -2.86 -20.57 21.05
CA ALA A 37 -1.72 -21.10 21.80
C ALA A 37 -1.96 -21.11 23.32
N ALA A 38 -2.66 -20.09 23.83
CA ALA A 38 -2.99 -19.98 25.25
C ALA A 38 -4.14 -20.89 25.68
N ASP A 39 -5.12 -21.12 24.80
CA ASP A 39 -6.33 -21.88 25.09
C ASP A 39 -6.83 -22.62 23.84
N LYS A 40 -6.85 -23.96 23.91
CA LYS A 40 -7.28 -24.82 22.81
C LYS A 40 -8.70 -24.52 22.33
N SER A 41 -9.59 -24.09 23.23
CA SER A 41 -10.97 -23.75 22.87
C SER A 41 -11.06 -22.49 22.00
N LYS A 42 -10.05 -21.62 22.06
CA LYS A 42 -9.93 -20.41 21.23
C LYS A 42 -9.28 -20.66 19.87
N GLY A 43 -8.85 -21.90 19.60
CA GLY A 43 -8.41 -22.35 18.29
C GLY A 43 -9.56 -22.58 17.30
N VAL A 44 -10.81 -22.54 17.75
CA VAL A 44 -12.01 -22.64 16.90
C VAL A 44 -12.60 -21.25 16.67
N LEU A 45 -12.60 -20.81 15.42
CA LEU A 45 -13.12 -19.51 14.98
C LEU A 45 -14.40 -19.72 14.19
N ARG A 46 -15.42 -18.91 14.44
CA ARG A 46 -16.65 -18.95 13.63
C ARG A 46 -16.60 -17.91 12.51
N ALA A 47 -16.96 -18.31 11.30
CA ALA A 47 -16.96 -17.44 10.11
C ALA A 47 -18.05 -16.34 10.14
N ASP A 48 -19.06 -16.51 10.99
CA ASP A 48 -20.09 -15.49 11.28
C ASP A 48 -19.60 -14.41 12.26
N ASN A 49 -18.42 -14.58 12.87
CA ASN A 49 -17.84 -13.57 13.74
C ASN A 49 -17.57 -12.30 12.95
N LYS A 50 -18.28 -11.22 13.30
CA LYS A 50 -18.20 -9.92 12.63
C LYS A 50 -16.76 -9.40 12.53
N ALA A 51 -15.92 -9.59 13.55
CA ALA A 51 -14.54 -9.13 13.54
C ALA A 51 -13.66 -9.98 12.61
N LEU A 52 -13.83 -11.31 12.62
CA LEU A 52 -13.11 -12.20 11.69
C LEU A 52 -13.49 -11.90 10.23
N ARG A 53 -14.79 -11.73 9.98
CA ARG A 53 -15.32 -11.44 8.65
C ARG A 53 -14.85 -10.09 8.13
N SER A 54 -14.98 -9.03 8.92
CA SER A 54 -14.60 -7.68 8.48
C SER A 54 -13.09 -7.44 8.41
N LYS A 55 -12.29 -8.12 9.25
CA LYS A 55 -10.84 -7.84 9.35
C LYS A 55 -9.94 -8.81 8.62
N ILE A 56 -10.40 -10.03 8.33
CA ILE A 56 -9.58 -11.05 7.65
C ILE A 56 -10.31 -11.60 6.44
N LEU A 57 -11.48 -12.24 6.62
CA LEU A 57 -12.13 -12.97 5.52
C LEU A 57 -12.70 -12.05 4.42
N GLY A 58 -13.01 -10.80 4.75
CA GLY A 58 -13.48 -9.79 3.80
C GLY A 58 -12.35 -9.15 2.99
N LEU A 59 -11.10 -9.55 3.21
CA LEU A 59 -9.94 -9.10 2.46
C LEU A 59 -9.55 -10.15 1.42
N ASP A 60 -9.06 -9.71 0.27
CA ASP A 60 -8.56 -10.61 -0.76
C ASP A 60 -7.33 -11.38 -0.23
N GLY A 61 -7.35 -12.71 -0.35
CA GLY A 61 -6.35 -13.60 0.25
C GLY A 61 -6.52 -13.88 1.75
N GLY A 62 -7.56 -13.35 2.40
CA GLY A 62 -7.80 -13.54 3.84
C GLY A 62 -7.95 -15.00 4.28
N ALA A 63 -8.74 -15.78 3.54
CA ALA A 63 -8.90 -17.21 3.80
C ALA A 63 -7.59 -17.99 3.57
N ALA A 64 -6.85 -17.65 2.50
CA ALA A 64 -5.55 -18.25 2.22
C ALA A 64 -4.52 -17.94 3.33
N ALA A 65 -4.55 -16.72 3.88
CA ALA A 65 -3.73 -16.34 5.02
C ALA A 65 -4.07 -17.16 6.28
N LEU A 66 -5.36 -17.37 6.60
CA LEU A 66 -5.75 -18.24 7.72
C LEU A 66 -5.27 -19.69 7.49
N HIS A 67 -5.43 -20.22 6.28
CA HIS A 67 -4.98 -21.55 5.93
C HIS A 67 -3.46 -21.73 6.04
N ALA A 68 -2.72 -20.73 5.60
CA ALA A 68 -1.28 -20.65 5.76
C ALA A 68 -0.88 -20.67 7.24
N LEU A 69 -1.60 -19.93 8.08
CA LEU A 69 -1.40 -19.92 9.53
C LEU A 69 -1.86 -21.21 10.25
N GLY A 70 -2.25 -22.23 9.51
CA GLY A 70 -2.60 -23.55 10.02
C GLY A 70 -4.08 -23.71 10.37
N PHE A 71 -4.90 -22.66 10.27
CA PHE A 71 -6.34 -22.79 10.45
C PHE A 71 -6.92 -23.63 9.30
N ARG A 72 -7.78 -24.59 9.63
CA ARG A 72 -8.45 -25.45 8.66
C ARG A 72 -9.94 -25.19 8.74
N ALA A 73 -10.56 -24.94 7.59
CA ALA A 73 -12.01 -24.90 7.46
C ALA A 73 -12.56 -26.30 7.75
N ASP A 74 -13.52 -26.42 8.67
CA ASP A 74 -14.26 -27.68 8.85
C ASP A 74 -15.21 -27.86 7.65
N VAL A 75 -15.08 -28.99 6.95
CA VAL A 75 -15.49 -29.13 5.55
C VAL A 75 -16.94 -29.58 5.39
N GLU A 76 -17.72 -28.80 4.64
CA GLU A 76 -18.44 -29.29 3.45
C GLU A 76 -18.12 -28.40 2.21
N ASP A 77 -17.76 -27.13 2.39
CA ASP A 77 -17.24 -26.22 1.35
C ASP A 77 -16.33 -25.15 2.01
N PRO A 78 -15.05 -24.97 1.59
CA PRO A 78 -14.15 -23.98 2.18
C PRO A 78 -14.63 -22.52 2.04
N GLU A 79 -15.50 -22.21 1.07
CA GLU A 79 -16.11 -20.88 0.93
C GLU A 79 -17.33 -20.68 1.86
N GLN A 80 -17.92 -21.78 2.36
CA GLN A 80 -19.10 -21.77 3.25
C GLN A 80 -18.81 -22.33 4.65
N ALA A 81 -17.54 -22.61 4.95
CA ALA A 81 -17.14 -23.19 6.22
C ALA A 81 -17.56 -22.28 7.38
N THR A 82 -18.37 -22.83 8.28
CA THR A 82 -18.88 -22.08 9.44
C THR A 82 -17.85 -21.97 10.56
N THR A 83 -16.82 -22.83 10.54
CA THR A 83 -15.73 -22.84 11.52
C THR A 83 -14.35 -23.04 10.89
N PHE A 84 -13.36 -22.37 11.47
CA PHE A 84 -11.93 -22.62 11.26
C PHE A 84 -11.33 -23.17 12.54
N SER A 85 -10.60 -24.28 12.47
CA SER A 85 -9.97 -24.92 13.63
C SER A 85 -8.44 -24.96 13.50
N LEU A 86 -7.75 -24.78 14.62
CA LEU A 86 -6.30 -24.91 14.72
C LEU A 86 -5.94 -25.88 15.84
N ALA A 87 -5.15 -26.91 15.52
CA ALA A 87 -4.60 -27.80 16.53
C ALA A 87 -3.53 -27.06 17.32
N ALA A 88 -3.73 -26.89 18.63
CA ALA A 88 -2.74 -26.26 19.49
C ALA A 88 -1.50 -27.13 19.65
N SER A 89 -0.35 -26.62 19.21
CA SER A 89 0.97 -27.24 19.32
C SER A 89 2.02 -26.20 19.74
N SER A 90 3.22 -26.66 20.13
CA SER A 90 4.37 -25.78 20.35
C SER A 90 4.74 -24.96 19.09
N SER A 91 4.39 -25.46 17.89
CA SER A 91 4.58 -24.72 16.64
C SER A 91 3.60 -23.54 16.50
N THR A 92 2.42 -23.57 17.14
CA THR A 92 1.47 -22.44 17.13
C THR A 92 2.01 -21.23 17.87
N ALA A 93 2.67 -21.45 19.01
CA ALA A 93 3.26 -20.35 19.81
C ALA A 93 4.42 -19.68 19.07
N ALA A 94 5.32 -20.47 18.47
CA ALA A 94 6.42 -19.96 17.66
C ALA A 94 5.92 -19.22 16.41
N LEU A 95 4.85 -19.69 15.79
CA LEU A 95 4.20 -19.01 14.67
C LEU A 95 3.58 -17.68 15.11
N ALA A 96 2.92 -17.63 16.27
CA ALA A 96 2.35 -16.39 16.82
C ALA A 96 3.43 -15.32 17.06
N GLU A 97 4.59 -15.73 17.58
CA GLU A 97 5.74 -14.85 17.81
C GLU A 97 6.32 -14.34 16.48
N ALA A 98 6.54 -15.22 15.51
CA ALA A 98 7.04 -14.85 14.18
C ALA A 98 6.10 -13.87 13.44
N VAL A 99 4.79 -14.11 13.48
CA VAL A 99 3.80 -13.19 12.90
C VAL A 99 3.77 -11.87 13.66
N GLY A 100 3.90 -11.90 14.99
CA GLY A 100 3.98 -10.70 15.82
C GLY A 100 5.20 -9.82 15.48
N GLU A 101 6.36 -10.44 15.28
CA GLU A 101 7.59 -9.75 14.86
C GLU A 101 7.44 -9.17 13.45
N ALA A 102 6.91 -9.95 12.51
CA ALA A 102 6.61 -9.49 11.16
C ALA A 102 5.69 -8.24 11.17
N VAL A 103 4.62 -8.26 11.98
CA VAL A 103 3.73 -7.10 12.17
C VAL A 103 4.49 -5.90 12.73
N ALA A 104 5.29 -6.09 13.77
CA ALA A 104 6.07 -5.02 14.39
C ALA A 104 7.00 -4.35 13.38
N ARG A 105 7.62 -5.12 12.48
CA ARG A 105 8.48 -4.59 11.43
C ARG A 105 7.72 -3.83 10.35
N VAL A 106 6.57 -4.34 9.87
CA VAL A 106 5.76 -3.60 8.89
C VAL A 106 5.27 -2.27 9.48
N VAL A 107 4.95 -2.24 10.78
CA VAL A 107 4.61 -1.00 11.50
C VAL A 107 5.82 -0.07 11.59
N ALA A 108 6.98 -0.56 12.03
CA ALA A 108 8.19 0.25 12.11
C ALA A 108 8.60 0.83 10.75
N LEU A 109 8.41 0.05 9.68
CA LEU A 109 8.64 0.47 8.31
C LEU A 109 7.65 1.58 7.90
N LYS A 110 6.35 1.39 8.16
CA LYS A 110 5.33 2.42 7.91
C LYS A 110 5.69 3.73 8.63
N ASP A 111 6.03 3.64 9.91
CA ASP A 111 6.35 4.81 10.73
C ASP A 111 7.64 5.51 10.23
N ALA A 112 8.64 4.74 9.81
CA ALA A 112 9.87 5.28 9.23
C ALA A 112 9.63 5.97 7.87
N ILE A 113 8.75 5.41 7.03
CA ILE A 113 8.35 6.03 5.75
C ILE A 113 7.69 7.38 6.01
N VAL A 114 6.73 7.42 6.95
CA VAL A 114 6.05 8.67 7.35
C VAL A 114 7.06 9.68 7.90
N ALA A 115 7.95 9.26 8.79
CA ALA A 115 8.96 10.13 9.37
C ALA A 115 9.90 10.75 8.31
N VAL A 116 10.33 9.95 7.32
CA VAL A 116 11.15 10.44 6.20
C VAL A 116 10.35 11.44 5.34
N GLY A 117 9.07 11.17 5.09
CA GLY A 117 8.20 12.08 4.34
C GLY A 117 7.99 13.42 5.05
N ASP A 118 7.73 13.41 6.35
CA ASP A 118 7.38 14.61 7.13
C ASP A 118 8.59 15.46 7.51
N SER A 119 9.76 14.84 7.67
CA SER A 119 10.94 15.51 8.25
C SER A 119 11.95 16.01 7.22
N ASN A 120 11.69 15.84 5.92
CA ASN A 120 12.63 16.19 4.85
C ASN A 120 11.95 17.04 3.77
N ALA A 121 12.77 17.77 3.01
CA ALA A 121 12.28 18.40 1.78
C ALA A 121 11.75 17.33 0.81
N PRO A 122 10.70 17.61 0.00
CA PRO A 122 10.03 16.60 -0.82
C PRO A 122 10.98 15.78 -1.72
N GLN A 123 11.95 16.43 -2.35
CA GLN A 123 12.93 15.76 -3.20
C GLN A 123 13.86 14.83 -2.40
N ALA A 124 14.35 15.29 -1.25
CA ALA A 124 15.22 14.50 -0.39
C ALA A 124 14.47 13.28 0.19
N ALA A 125 13.21 13.46 0.59
CA ALA A 125 12.34 12.36 1.00
C ALA A 125 12.17 11.34 -0.14
N GLN A 126 11.84 11.79 -1.35
CA GLN A 126 11.69 10.91 -2.51
C GLN A 126 12.95 10.12 -2.84
N ASP A 127 14.11 10.79 -2.83
CA ASP A 127 15.38 10.15 -3.14
C ASP A 127 15.74 9.08 -2.08
N ALA A 128 15.49 9.36 -0.81
CA ALA A 128 15.67 8.42 0.30
C ALA A 128 14.73 7.20 0.16
N LEU A 129 13.43 7.45 0.02
CA LEU A 129 12.41 6.42 -0.10
C LEU A 129 12.63 5.53 -1.33
N ARG A 130 12.98 6.13 -2.48
CA ARG A 130 13.27 5.40 -3.72
C ARG A 130 14.52 4.54 -3.59
N LEU A 131 15.56 5.03 -2.91
CA LEU A 131 16.78 4.26 -2.70
C LEU A 131 16.54 3.08 -1.75
N ALA A 132 15.83 3.30 -0.64
CA ALA A 132 15.44 2.23 0.28
C ALA A 132 14.59 1.14 -0.44
N ALA A 133 13.59 1.56 -1.21
CA ALA A 133 12.78 0.69 -2.05
C ALA A 133 13.62 -0.14 -3.04
N THR A 134 14.65 0.46 -3.64
CA THR A 134 15.54 -0.22 -4.59
C THR A 134 16.29 -1.36 -3.90
N TYR A 135 16.84 -1.11 -2.71
CA TYR A 135 17.56 -2.14 -1.96
C TYR A 135 16.67 -3.31 -1.56
N VAL A 136 15.47 -3.02 -1.06
CA VAL A 136 14.49 -4.05 -0.68
C VAL A 136 14.01 -4.83 -1.90
N THR A 137 13.70 -4.16 -3.02
CA THR A 137 13.23 -4.81 -4.26
C THR A 137 14.31 -5.68 -4.90
N ASN A 138 15.56 -5.20 -4.95
CA ASN A 138 16.68 -5.97 -5.46
C ASN A 138 16.88 -7.24 -4.66
N LEU A 139 16.75 -7.15 -3.32
CA LEU A 139 16.84 -8.31 -2.47
C LEU A 139 15.63 -9.25 -2.65
N ALA A 140 14.41 -8.72 -2.77
CA ALA A 140 13.21 -9.53 -3.01
C ALA A 140 13.26 -10.29 -4.35
N SER A 141 13.85 -9.70 -5.39
CA SER A 141 13.98 -10.32 -6.71
C SER A 141 14.90 -11.56 -6.74
N ASP A 142 15.81 -11.68 -5.76
CA ASP A 142 16.82 -12.73 -5.70
C ASP A 142 17.37 -12.84 -4.27
N ALA A 143 16.53 -13.34 -3.37
CA ALA A 143 16.77 -13.28 -1.93
C ALA A 143 17.86 -14.25 -1.43
N ALA A 144 18.27 -15.20 -2.28
CA ALA A 144 19.40 -16.11 -2.01
C ALA A 144 20.76 -15.47 -2.35
N ASN A 145 20.78 -14.37 -3.10
CA ASN A 145 22.01 -13.74 -3.54
C ASN A 145 22.63 -12.86 -2.44
N GLU A 146 23.69 -13.38 -1.82
CA GLU A 146 24.43 -12.70 -0.75
C GLU A 146 24.97 -11.33 -1.15
N ARG A 147 25.27 -11.09 -2.44
CA ARG A 147 25.73 -9.77 -2.90
C ARG A 147 24.63 -8.71 -2.78
N LYS A 148 23.36 -9.09 -3.02
CA LYS A 148 22.22 -8.17 -2.89
C LYS A 148 21.80 -7.92 -1.44
N ARG A 149 22.29 -8.77 -0.51
CA ARG A 149 22.11 -8.59 0.95
C ARG A 149 23.08 -7.58 1.54
N ARG A 150 24.18 -7.24 0.86
CA ARG A 150 25.19 -6.29 1.34
C ARG A 150 25.13 -4.97 0.57
N ILE A 151 25.15 -3.86 1.30
CA ILE A 151 25.29 -2.51 0.76
C ILE A 151 26.57 -1.92 1.34
N GLY A 152 27.56 -1.59 0.51
CA GLY A 152 28.80 -0.99 1.00
C GLY A 152 28.54 0.35 1.69
N ALA A 153 29.11 0.56 2.87
CA ALA A 153 28.93 1.79 3.66
C ALA A 153 29.55 3.02 2.98
N ALA A 154 30.58 2.82 2.15
CA ALA A 154 31.20 3.86 1.32
C ALA A 154 30.35 4.26 0.09
N ASN A 155 29.16 3.67 -0.10
CA ASN A 155 28.31 4.00 -1.23
C ASN A 155 27.81 5.46 -1.12
N LYS A 156 28.22 6.30 -2.09
CA LYS A 156 27.85 7.73 -2.11
C LYS A 156 26.35 7.95 -2.16
N ALA A 157 25.59 7.10 -2.86
CA ALA A 157 24.13 7.23 -2.93
C ALA A 157 23.49 6.89 -1.58
N LEU A 158 23.97 5.83 -0.91
CA LEU A 158 23.53 5.48 0.44
C LEU A 158 23.76 6.64 1.42
N ALA A 159 24.98 7.18 1.45
CA ALA A 159 25.37 8.25 2.36
C ALA A 159 24.62 9.57 2.09
N SER A 160 24.51 9.98 0.82
CA SER A 160 23.95 11.29 0.46
C SER A 160 22.42 11.32 0.38
N ARG A 161 21.77 10.22 -0.03
CA ARG A 161 20.32 10.20 -0.29
C ARG A 161 19.54 9.55 0.83
N LEU A 162 20.01 8.42 1.37
CA LEU A 162 19.27 7.68 2.40
C LEU A 162 19.74 8.07 3.81
N LEU A 163 21.01 7.86 4.15
CA LEU A 163 21.54 8.18 5.48
C LEU A 163 21.61 9.69 5.76
N GLY A 164 21.72 10.50 4.70
CA GLY A 164 21.66 11.97 4.80
C GLY A 164 20.26 12.53 5.05
N ALA A 165 19.20 11.73 4.85
CA ALA A 165 17.83 12.14 5.13
C ALA A 165 17.47 11.88 6.60
N SER A 166 16.72 12.81 7.21
CA SER A 166 16.17 12.65 8.55
C SER A 166 15.27 11.40 8.59
N GLY A 167 15.54 10.46 9.49
CA GLY A 167 14.82 9.18 9.58
C GLY A 167 15.26 8.10 8.59
N GLY A 168 16.19 8.39 7.66
CA GLY A 168 16.60 7.41 6.65
C GLY A 168 17.39 6.21 7.19
N ALA A 169 18.15 6.39 8.26
CA ALA A 169 18.77 5.25 8.98
C ALA A 169 17.71 4.34 9.63
N ALA A 170 16.67 4.93 10.24
CA ALA A 170 15.56 4.16 10.81
C ALA A 170 14.78 3.40 9.73
N LEU A 171 14.61 4.01 8.55
CA LEU A 171 14.03 3.34 7.38
C LEU A 171 14.86 2.14 6.92
N LEU A 172 16.18 2.30 6.85
CA LEU A 172 17.10 1.22 6.48
C LEU A 172 17.06 0.07 7.50
N PHE A 173 17.01 0.39 8.79
CA PHE A 173 16.90 -0.59 9.88
C PHE A 173 15.54 -1.30 9.88
N ALA A 174 14.45 -0.57 9.66
CA ALA A 174 13.11 -1.15 9.55
C ALA A 174 12.98 -2.06 8.32
N ALA A 175 13.72 -1.76 7.24
CA ALA A 175 13.86 -2.63 6.07
C ALA A 175 14.75 -3.87 6.33
N GLY A 176 15.35 -3.98 7.53
CA GLY A 176 16.09 -5.14 7.99
C GLY A 176 17.58 -5.16 7.67
N PHE A 177 18.12 -4.04 7.19
CA PHE A 177 19.55 -3.85 7.02
C PHE A 177 20.15 -3.36 8.33
N ALA A 178 21.28 -3.92 8.75
CA ALA A 178 22.02 -3.47 9.93
C ALA A 178 23.49 -3.27 9.58
N PRO A 179 24.21 -2.34 10.23
CA PRO A 179 25.65 -2.21 10.04
C PRO A 179 26.35 -3.50 10.49
N GLU A 180 27.36 -3.92 9.75
CA GLU A 180 28.21 -5.05 10.13
C GLU A 180 28.90 -4.75 11.49
N PRO A 181 29.02 -5.73 12.41
CA PRO A 181 29.62 -5.51 13.72
C PRO A 181 31.14 -5.27 13.60
N ALA A 182 31.52 -4.01 13.37
CA ALA A 182 32.90 -3.52 13.36
C ALA A 182 32.93 -2.07 13.85
N GLU A 183 34.07 -1.60 14.37
CA GLU A 183 34.25 -0.19 14.81
C GLU A 183 34.02 0.82 13.67
N ALA A 184 34.28 0.40 12.43
CA ALA A 184 33.88 1.11 11.21
C ALA A 184 33.15 0.12 10.30
N PRO A 185 31.81 0.18 10.17
CA PRO A 185 31.08 -0.78 9.35
C PRO A 185 31.43 -0.59 7.88
N GLU A 186 31.94 -1.64 7.24
CA GLU A 186 32.26 -1.62 5.81
C GLU A 186 31.01 -1.82 4.94
N ALA A 187 29.96 -2.40 5.51
CA ALA A 187 28.70 -2.65 4.85
C ALA A 187 27.50 -2.64 5.81
N PHE A 188 26.32 -2.41 5.23
CA PHE A 188 25.02 -2.73 5.82
C PHE A 188 24.55 -4.06 5.24
N VAL A 189 24.17 -4.99 6.11
CA VAL A 189 23.79 -6.36 5.75
C VAL A 189 22.33 -6.59 6.12
N CYS A 190 21.53 -7.08 5.17
CA CYS A 190 20.18 -7.53 5.46
C CYS A 190 20.21 -8.92 6.09
N ALA A 191 19.89 -8.97 7.39
CA ALA A 191 19.81 -10.21 8.15
C ALA A 191 18.45 -10.92 8.00
N LEU A 192 17.50 -10.33 7.27
CA LEU A 192 16.17 -10.90 7.15
C LEU A 192 16.16 -12.18 6.31
N PRO A 193 15.48 -13.25 6.77
CA PRO A 193 15.16 -14.40 5.93
C PRO A 193 14.53 -13.97 4.60
N ALA A 194 14.82 -14.71 3.52
CA ALA A 194 14.30 -14.42 2.18
C ALA A 194 12.78 -14.21 2.14
N ALA A 195 12.05 -15.01 2.92
CA ALA A 195 10.60 -14.93 3.00
C ALA A 195 10.09 -13.70 3.77
N GLU A 196 10.87 -13.12 4.69
CA GLU A 196 10.53 -11.87 5.39
C GLU A 196 10.85 -10.63 4.55
N VAL A 197 11.82 -10.74 3.64
CA VAL A 197 12.10 -9.69 2.63
C VAL A 197 10.88 -9.46 1.75
N GLY A 198 10.14 -10.50 1.38
CA GLY A 198 8.91 -10.36 0.58
C GLY A 198 7.82 -9.55 1.29
N LEU A 199 7.64 -9.76 2.59
CA LEU A 199 6.70 -8.99 3.41
C LEU A 199 7.15 -7.53 3.57
N VAL A 200 8.46 -7.31 3.77
CA VAL A 200 9.04 -5.97 3.83
C VAL A 200 8.94 -5.28 2.47
N ALA A 201 9.10 -5.98 1.35
CA ALA A 201 8.91 -5.45 0.00
C ALA A 201 7.44 -5.15 -0.31
N ALA A 202 6.50 -5.96 0.19
CA ALA A 202 5.07 -5.68 0.11
C ALA A 202 4.70 -4.43 0.94
N GLY A 203 5.35 -4.23 2.09
CA GLY A 203 5.20 -3.03 2.92
C GLY A 203 6.04 -1.82 2.46
N SER A 204 7.11 -2.05 1.69
CA SER A 204 8.06 -1.04 1.19
C SER A 204 7.76 -0.77 -0.27
N LEU A 205 7.00 0.30 -0.50
CA LEU A 205 7.24 1.28 -1.58
C LEU A 205 7.86 0.71 -2.88
N PRO A 206 7.11 0.51 -3.96
CA PRO A 206 7.72 0.17 -5.24
C PRO A 206 8.45 1.34 -5.90
N CYS A 207 9.63 1.07 -6.46
CA CYS A 207 10.40 2.05 -7.25
C CYS A 207 9.72 2.41 -8.59
N PRO A 208 9.76 3.70 -8.99
CA PRO A 208 9.58 4.10 -10.38
C PRO A 208 10.81 3.69 -11.19
N GLY A 209 10.58 3.25 -12.43
CA GLY A 209 11.53 2.58 -13.33
C GLY A 209 12.98 3.05 -13.23
N GLY A 210 13.87 2.08 -13.09
CA GLY A 210 15.28 2.20 -13.44
C GLY A 210 15.53 1.30 -14.64
N VAL A 211 15.82 1.93 -15.77
CA VAL A 211 16.60 1.32 -16.85
C VAL A 211 17.83 0.71 -16.20
N ALA A 212 18.21 -0.50 -16.62
CA ALA A 212 19.47 -1.11 -16.26
C ALA A 212 20.61 -0.16 -16.68
N GLY A 213 21.08 0.65 -15.74
CA GLY A 213 22.37 1.30 -15.81
C GLY A 213 23.40 0.26 -15.38
N GLU A 214 23.88 -0.51 -16.35
CA GLU A 214 25.19 -1.13 -16.29
C GLU A 214 26.22 -0.04 -15.98
N GLU A 215 26.70 0.00 -14.74
CA GLU A 215 28.07 0.40 -14.42
C GLU A 215 28.40 0.00 -12.97
N ALA A 216 28.86 -1.24 -12.80
CA ALA A 216 29.93 -1.63 -11.87
C ALA A 216 30.27 -3.12 -12.04
N ALA A 217 31.13 -3.37 -13.04
CA ALA A 217 32.13 -4.44 -13.15
C ALA A 217 31.70 -5.93 -13.29
N GLY A 218 31.86 -6.44 -14.53
CA GLY A 218 32.20 -7.84 -14.83
C GLY A 218 31.54 -8.40 -16.09
N GLU A 219 32.30 -8.58 -17.17
CA GLU A 219 31.89 -9.05 -18.52
C GLU A 219 31.09 -10.38 -18.57
N PRO A 220 30.29 -10.62 -19.64
CA PRO A 220 29.36 -11.74 -19.72
C PRO A 220 29.96 -12.99 -20.40
N SER A 221 29.47 -14.16 -20.00
CA SER A 221 29.37 -15.32 -20.91
C SER A 221 28.07 -16.08 -20.66
N PRO A 222 27.49 -16.69 -21.72
CA PRO A 222 26.07 -17.02 -21.77
C PRO A 222 25.84 -18.51 -21.48
N SER A 223 24.85 -18.85 -20.63
CA SER A 223 24.06 -20.06 -20.84
C SER A 223 22.84 -20.13 -19.91
N GLU A 224 21.69 -20.28 -20.56
CA GLU A 224 20.59 -21.18 -20.23
C GLU A 224 19.54 -20.89 -19.13
N ALA A 225 18.31 -21.23 -19.57
CA ALA A 225 17.11 -21.59 -18.83
C ALA A 225 16.31 -20.46 -18.14
N VAL A 226 15.55 -19.76 -18.98
CA VAL A 226 14.32 -19.07 -18.59
C VAL A 226 13.35 -20.08 -17.98
N THR A 227 13.27 -20.11 -16.65
CA THR A 227 12.13 -20.69 -15.93
C THR A 227 11.18 -19.56 -15.56
N SER A 228 9.95 -19.67 -16.04
CA SER A 228 8.89 -18.68 -15.90
C SER A 228 8.45 -18.54 -14.44
N VAL A 229 8.88 -17.48 -13.78
CA VAL A 229 8.40 -17.04 -12.45
C VAL A 229 7.07 -16.29 -12.64
N PRO A 230 6.04 -16.53 -11.81
CA PRO A 230 4.74 -15.86 -11.93
C PRO A 230 4.88 -14.34 -11.81
N ARG A 231 4.22 -13.62 -12.73
CA ARG A 231 4.13 -12.15 -12.73
C ARG A 231 3.23 -11.71 -11.58
N PHE A 232 3.83 -11.14 -10.53
CA PHE A 232 3.12 -10.53 -9.41
C PHE A 232 2.54 -9.17 -9.83
N ALA A 233 1.21 -9.12 -9.98
CA ALA A 233 0.44 -7.89 -10.18
C ALA A 233 0.39 -7.09 -8.86
N THR A 234 0.79 -5.83 -8.88
CA THR A 234 1.16 -5.05 -7.68
C THR A 234 0.71 -3.59 -7.79
N LEU A 235 -0.38 -3.18 -7.12
CA LEU A 235 -0.76 -1.79 -6.80
C LEU A 235 -1.75 -1.78 -5.60
N PRO A 236 -1.60 -0.88 -4.58
CA PRO A 236 -2.01 0.54 -4.73
C PRO A 236 -1.15 1.62 -4.01
N LEU A 237 -0.08 1.28 -3.26
CA LEU A 237 0.64 2.26 -2.43
C LEU A 237 1.52 3.24 -3.25
N VAL A 238 2.04 2.81 -4.41
CA VAL A 238 2.97 3.57 -5.28
C VAL A 238 2.39 4.86 -5.80
N ASP A 239 1.12 4.80 -6.18
CA ASP A 239 0.40 5.87 -6.84
C ASP A 239 0.41 7.11 -5.92
N ALA A 240 0.25 6.93 -4.61
CA ALA A 240 0.32 8.03 -3.65
C ALA A 240 1.73 8.61 -3.40
N LEU A 241 2.80 7.84 -3.63
CA LEU A 241 4.18 8.21 -3.26
C LEU A 241 4.98 8.83 -4.40
N CYS A 242 4.68 8.46 -5.66
CA CYS A 242 5.20 9.15 -6.85
C CYS A 242 4.65 10.58 -6.99
N ALA A 243 3.63 10.93 -6.21
CA ALA A 243 2.96 12.21 -6.27
C ALA A 243 3.70 13.36 -5.52
N GLY A 244 4.73 13.05 -4.73
CA GLY A 244 5.48 14.06 -3.98
C GLY A 244 4.71 14.59 -2.77
N GLY A 245 5.33 15.51 -2.02
CA GLY A 245 4.70 16.15 -0.87
C GLY A 245 3.43 16.92 -1.25
N ALA A 246 2.78 17.55 -0.26
CA ALA A 246 1.59 18.37 -0.48
C ALA A 246 1.78 19.30 -1.70
N PRO A 247 0.76 19.47 -2.56
CA PRO A 247 0.83 20.38 -3.69
C PRO A 247 1.14 21.80 -3.20
N PRO A 248 1.75 22.67 -4.03
CA PRO A 248 1.96 24.07 -3.69
C PRO A 248 0.63 24.72 -3.28
N GLY A 249 0.54 25.18 -2.03
CA GLY A 249 -0.67 25.76 -1.46
C GLY A 249 -1.61 24.78 -0.74
N GLY A 250 -1.33 23.47 -0.76
CA GLY A 250 -2.04 22.46 0.04
C GLY A 250 -3.54 22.32 -0.26
N ALA A 251 -4.00 22.87 -1.38
CA ALA A 251 -5.40 22.88 -1.75
C ALA A 251 -5.92 21.46 -1.97
N ASP A 252 -7.16 21.22 -1.58
CA ASP A 252 -7.80 19.92 -1.71
C ASP A 252 -8.03 19.55 -3.17
N MET A 253 -8.03 18.25 -3.43
CA MET A 253 -8.30 17.60 -4.73
C MET A 253 -7.45 18.12 -5.89
N GLN A 254 -6.24 18.60 -5.61
CA GLN A 254 -5.30 19.00 -6.66
C GLN A 254 -4.89 17.77 -7.47
N PRO A 255 -5.11 17.77 -8.80
CA PRO A 255 -4.82 16.63 -9.64
C PRO A 255 -3.33 16.52 -9.94
N LYS A 256 -2.83 15.28 -10.02
CA LYS A 256 -1.51 14.97 -10.52
C LYS A 256 -1.55 13.71 -11.39
N LEU A 257 -0.89 13.78 -12.54
CA LEU A 257 -0.73 12.64 -13.44
C LEU A 257 0.58 11.91 -13.12
N ALA A 258 0.51 10.58 -13.13
CA ALA A 258 1.65 9.70 -13.02
C ALA A 258 1.58 8.63 -14.12
N LYS A 259 2.71 8.16 -14.62
CA LYS A 259 2.72 7.01 -15.53
C LYS A 259 2.49 5.74 -14.71
N ALA A 260 1.58 4.88 -15.15
CA ALA A 260 1.38 3.57 -14.55
C ALA A 260 2.68 2.73 -14.65
N ARG A 261 2.84 1.78 -13.72
CA ARG A 261 4.07 1.01 -13.54
C ARG A 261 4.48 0.20 -14.78
N ASP A 262 3.52 -0.34 -15.50
CA ASP A 262 3.71 -1.09 -16.74
C ASP A 262 4.03 -0.19 -17.95
N GLY A 263 3.92 1.13 -17.77
CA GLY A 263 4.04 2.12 -18.82
C GLY A 263 2.89 2.09 -19.82
N GLN A 264 1.86 1.28 -19.58
CA GLN A 264 0.69 1.07 -20.45
C GLN A 264 -0.50 1.91 -20.05
N ALA A 265 -0.39 2.77 -19.03
CA ALA A 265 -1.44 3.68 -18.63
C ALA A 265 -0.87 4.96 -18.01
N VAL A 266 -1.72 5.98 -17.91
CA VAL A 266 -1.53 7.18 -17.08
C VAL A 266 -2.53 7.12 -15.93
N VAL A 267 -2.05 7.20 -14.70
CA VAL A 267 -2.85 7.24 -13.49
C VAL A 267 -3.10 8.68 -13.07
N LEU A 268 -4.32 8.99 -12.67
CA LEU A 268 -4.72 10.25 -12.09
C LEU A 268 -4.85 10.12 -10.57
N LEU A 269 -4.18 11.03 -9.88
CA LEU A 269 -4.10 11.11 -8.43
C LEU A 269 -4.64 12.46 -7.98
N CYS A 270 -5.25 12.52 -6.80
CA CYS A 270 -5.71 13.76 -6.21
C CYS A 270 -5.22 13.89 -4.77
N TRP A 271 -4.77 15.09 -4.41
CA TRP A 271 -4.36 15.37 -3.04
C TRP A 271 -5.58 15.55 -2.15
N GLN A 272 -5.74 14.72 -1.14
CA GLN A 272 -6.72 14.90 -0.07
C GLN A 272 -6.05 15.66 1.06
N SER A 273 -6.39 16.95 1.18
CA SER A 273 -5.81 17.88 2.15
C SER A 273 -6.10 17.49 3.60
N ALA A 274 -7.30 16.99 3.85
CA ALA A 274 -7.76 16.62 5.18
C ALA A 274 -7.03 15.38 5.73
N SER A 275 -6.80 14.38 4.86
CA SER A 275 -6.02 13.17 5.20
C SER A 275 -4.53 13.27 4.85
N LYS A 276 -4.09 14.42 4.30
CA LYS A 276 -2.71 14.71 3.87
C LYS A 276 -2.10 13.60 3.00
N ARG A 277 -2.88 13.07 2.05
CA ARG A 277 -2.45 11.95 1.21
C ARG A 277 -2.87 12.17 -0.24
N TRP A 278 -2.15 11.54 -1.14
CA TRP A 278 -2.61 11.37 -2.51
C TRP A 278 -3.49 10.13 -2.62
N SER A 279 -4.66 10.27 -3.22
CA SER A 279 -5.58 9.16 -3.51
C SER A 279 -5.71 8.97 -5.01
N ARG A 280 -5.86 7.71 -5.43
CA ARG A 280 -6.06 7.37 -6.83
C ARG A 280 -7.51 7.60 -7.23
N VAL A 281 -7.69 8.34 -8.31
CA VAL A 281 -9.01 8.67 -8.88
C VAL A 281 -9.37 7.79 -10.06
N GLY A 282 -8.38 7.39 -10.86
CA GLY A 282 -8.61 6.56 -12.04
C GLY A 282 -7.36 6.44 -12.90
N GLN A 283 -7.51 5.84 -14.07
CA GLN A 283 -6.42 5.65 -15.02
C GLN A 283 -6.92 5.68 -16.47
N MET A 284 -6.04 6.04 -17.40
CA MET A 284 -6.27 5.96 -18.84
C MET A 284 -5.21 5.05 -19.46
N PRO A 285 -5.58 3.90 -20.07
CA PRO A 285 -4.65 3.07 -20.81
C PRO A 285 -4.01 3.82 -21.98
N ILE A 286 -2.81 3.40 -22.40
CA ILE A 286 -2.08 3.91 -23.56
C ILE A 286 -1.97 2.77 -24.58
N PRO A 287 -2.34 2.96 -25.86
CA PRO A 287 -3.03 4.13 -26.42
C PRO A 287 -4.55 3.98 -26.26
N SER A 288 -5.18 4.78 -25.39
CA SER A 288 -6.64 4.85 -25.25
C SER A 288 -7.05 6.27 -24.88
N THR A 289 -8.28 6.63 -25.25
CA THR A 289 -8.93 7.91 -24.89
C THR A 289 -9.98 7.71 -23.80
N SER A 290 -10.20 6.46 -23.37
CA SER A 290 -11.18 6.13 -22.34
C SER A 290 -10.54 6.17 -20.95
N PHE A 291 -11.13 6.97 -20.05
CA PHE A 291 -10.71 7.06 -18.66
C PHE A 291 -11.50 6.09 -17.79
N ALA A 292 -10.80 5.19 -17.10
CA ALA A 292 -11.36 4.26 -16.13
C ALA A 292 -11.28 4.85 -14.72
N TRP A 293 -12.44 5.23 -14.18
CA TRP A 293 -12.56 5.72 -12.80
C TRP A 293 -12.35 4.60 -11.78
N ALA A 294 -11.74 4.93 -10.65
CA ALA A 294 -11.47 3.99 -9.56
C ALA A 294 -12.72 3.71 -8.70
N GLN A 295 -13.68 4.64 -8.68
CA GLN A 295 -14.85 4.54 -7.81
C GLN A 295 -16.14 4.91 -8.53
N THR A 296 -17.24 4.38 -8.01
CA THR A 296 -18.61 4.69 -8.42
C THR A 296 -19.42 5.14 -7.20
N LEU A 297 -20.56 5.77 -7.46
CA LEU A 297 -21.54 6.10 -6.44
C LEU A 297 -22.03 4.82 -5.73
N PRO A 298 -22.53 4.90 -4.48
CA PRO A 298 -22.99 3.73 -3.72
C PRO A 298 -24.11 2.92 -4.41
N ASP A 299 -24.89 3.55 -5.28
CA ASP A 299 -25.94 2.93 -6.11
C ASP A 299 -25.39 2.31 -7.41
N GLY A 300 -24.08 2.45 -7.66
CA GLY A 300 -23.40 1.97 -8.85
C GLY A 300 -23.75 2.74 -10.14
N SER A 301 -24.51 3.84 -10.05
CA SER A 301 -25.11 4.47 -11.22
C SER A 301 -24.11 5.24 -12.07
N GLU A 302 -23.14 5.90 -11.44
CA GLU A 302 -22.19 6.77 -12.11
C GLU A 302 -20.80 6.68 -11.44
N PRO A 303 -19.73 7.02 -12.18
CA PRO A 303 -18.41 7.21 -11.60
C PRO A 303 -18.44 8.32 -10.55
N ALA A 304 -17.59 8.20 -9.53
CA ALA A 304 -17.56 9.12 -8.41
C ALA A 304 -16.14 9.53 -8.01
N LEU A 305 -16.04 10.74 -7.47
CA LEU A 305 -14.88 11.28 -6.76
C LEU A 305 -15.10 11.19 -5.26
N SER A 306 -14.08 10.74 -4.54
CA SER A 306 -14.05 10.69 -3.07
C SER A 306 -13.30 11.89 -2.51
N ILE A 307 -14.01 12.69 -1.71
CA ILE A 307 -13.54 13.96 -1.15
C ILE A 307 -13.61 13.84 0.37
N ASP A 308 -12.47 14.03 1.06
CA ASP A 308 -12.44 14.01 2.51
C ASP A 308 -12.91 15.37 3.07
N VAL A 309 -14.02 15.36 3.79
CA VAL A 309 -14.59 16.54 4.43
C VAL A 309 -14.26 16.52 5.91
N ASP A 310 -13.42 17.45 6.34
CA ASP A 310 -13.24 17.82 7.75
C ASP A 310 -14.19 18.97 8.11
N LEU A 311 -14.92 18.79 9.21
CA LEU A 311 -15.89 19.74 9.77
C LEU A 311 -15.35 20.48 11.01
N GLY A 312 -14.09 20.25 11.37
CA GLY A 312 -13.41 20.91 12.49
C GLY A 312 -13.58 20.22 13.85
N ASP A 313 -14.31 19.10 13.90
CA ASP A 313 -14.41 18.20 15.06
C ASP A 313 -13.32 17.11 15.08
N GLY A 314 -12.46 17.09 14.05
CA GLY A 314 -11.38 16.13 13.86
C GLY A 314 -11.85 14.78 13.28
N LYS A 315 -13.12 14.65 12.91
CA LYS A 315 -13.65 13.45 12.25
C LYS A 315 -13.75 13.69 10.75
N LEU A 316 -12.97 12.91 10.00
CA LEU A 316 -13.02 12.91 8.54
C LEU A 316 -14.23 12.12 8.05
N LEU A 317 -15.06 12.76 7.23
CA LEU A 317 -16.18 12.13 6.55
C LEU A 317 -15.92 12.08 5.05
N GLU A 318 -16.18 10.93 4.44
CA GLU A 318 -15.99 10.73 3.00
C GLU A 318 -17.25 11.18 2.24
N LEU A 319 -17.10 12.19 1.39
CA LEU A 319 -18.13 12.63 0.45
C LEU A 319 -17.86 12.02 -0.92
N ARG A 320 -18.87 11.35 -1.49
CA ARG A 320 -18.82 10.84 -2.86
C ARG A 320 -19.63 11.74 -3.79
N ALA A 321 -18.94 12.42 -4.71
CA ALA A 321 -19.55 13.27 -5.73
C ALA A 321 -19.55 12.53 -7.07
N GLY A 322 -20.72 12.39 -7.69
CA GLY A 322 -20.84 11.88 -9.04
C GLY A 322 -20.16 12.84 -10.01
N VAL A 323 -19.48 12.28 -11.00
CA VAL A 323 -18.82 13.04 -12.07
C VAL A 323 -19.48 12.85 -13.43
N GLY A 324 -20.58 12.08 -13.47
CA GLY A 324 -21.46 12.00 -14.63
C GLY A 324 -22.31 13.25 -14.77
N GLY A 325 -22.90 13.45 -15.96
CA GLY A 325 -23.75 14.62 -16.24
C GLY A 325 -25.06 14.67 -15.44
N GLY A 326 -25.36 13.67 -14.61
CA GLY A 326 -26.57 13.57 -13.79
C GLY A 326 -26.46 14.11 -12.37
N ASP A 327 -25.25 14.21 -11.79
CA ASP A 327 -25.03 14.67 -10.42
C ASP A 327 -24.50 16.12 -10.40
N ASN A 328 -25.19 17.00 -9.67
CA ASN A 328 -24.73 18.38 -9.45
C ASN A 328 -24.22 18.57 -8.02
N GLU A 329 -23.46 19.63 -7.78
CA GLU A 329 -22.78 19.86 -6.50
C GLU A 329 -23.74 19.95 -5.31
N TYR A 330 -24.96 20.43 -5.52
CA TYR A 330 -25.98 20.52 -4.48
C TYR A 330 -26.63 19.17 -4.19
N LEU A 331 -26.79 18.31 -5.20
CA LEU A 331 -27.32 16.96 -5.04
C LEU A 331 -26.30 16.08 -4.30
N ALA A 332 -25.02 16.16 -4.67
CA ALA A 332 -23.93 15.51 -3.94
C ALA A 332 -23.87 15.99 -2.48
N ALA A 333 -23.91 17.31 -2.25
CA ALA A 333 -23.91 17.90 -0.90
C ALA A 333 -25.12 17.47 -0.07
N LYS A 334 -26.31 17.45 -0.67
CA LYS A 334 -27.54 17.05 0.00
C LYS A 334 -27.52 15.56 0.37
N ARG A 335 -27.12 14.68 -0.55
CA ARG A 335 -26.96 13.24 -0.26
C ARG A 335 -25.97 13.00 0.88
N PHE A 336 -24.88 13.75 0.90
CA PHE A 336 -23.89 13.66 1.96
C PHE A 336 -24.43 14.13 3.33
N ILE A 337 -25.21 15.22 3.36
CA ILE A 337 -25.90 15.70 4.57
C ILE A 337 -26.92 14.67 5.04
N ASP A 338 -27.76 14.15 4.14
CA ASP A 338 -28.79 13.15 4.47
C ASP A 338 -28.17 11.85 5.03
N ALA A 339 -27.02 11.43 4.50
CA ALA A 339 -26.28 10.27 4.99
C ALA A 339 -25.61 10.50 6.36
N ASN A 340 -25.38 11.75 6.76
CA ASN A 340 -24.69 12.13 7.99
C ASN A 340 -25.55 13.08 8.86
N TRP A 341 -26.88 12.90 8.83
CA TRP A 341 -27.86 13.78 9.47
C TRP A 341 -27.65 13.97 10.99
N GLU A 342 -26.98 13.03 11.66
CA GLU A 342 -26.63 13.12 13.08
C GLU A 342 -25.61 14.24 13.38
N SER A 343 -24.82 14.63 12.38
CA SER A 343 -23.74 15.61 12.51
C SER A 343 -23.89 16.80 11.55
N LEU A 344 -24.71 16.67 10.51
CA LEU A 344 -24.89 17.66 9.46
C LEU A 344 -26.35 18.08 9.32
N ASN A 345 -26.55 19.33 8.92
CA ASN A 345 -27.84 19.90 8.56
C ASN A 345 -27.72 20.79 7.32
N ASN A 346 -28.86 21.23 6.80
CA ASN A 346 -28.95 22.03 5.56
C ASN A 346 -28.20 23.38 5.61
N ASN A 347 -27.77 23.86 6.79
CA ASN A 347 -26.95 25.07 6.87
C ASN A 347 -25.56 24.87 6.26
N HIS A 348 -25.08 23.63 6.14
CA HIS A 348 -23.79 23.29 5.54
C HIS A 348 -23.87 23.06 4.02
N LEU A 349 -25.08 23.10 3.44
CA LEU A 349 -25.31 22.74 2.04
C LEU A 349 -24.45 23.57 1.07
N GLU A 350 -24.43 24.89 1.24
CA GLU A 350 -23.65 25.78 0.37
C GLU A 350 -22.14 25.57 0.54
N GLU A 351 -21.67 25.37 1.78
CA GLU A 351 -20.26 25.15 2.05
C GLU A 351 -19.77 23.85 1.40
N ILE A 352 -20.55 22.77 1.55
CA ILE A 352 -20.24 21.45 0.99
C ILE A 352 -20.35 21.50 -0.54
N ALA A 353 -21.39 22.12 -1.10
CA ALA A 353 -21.53 22.28 -2.54
C ALA A 353 -20.36 23.08 -3.14
N ARG A 354 -19.91 24.14 -2.46
CA ARG A 354 -18.72 24.90 -2.86
C ARG A 354 -17.45 24.05 -2.81
N LYS A 355 -17.27 23.20 -1.79
CA LYS A 355 -16.15 22.26 -1.71
C LYS A 355 -16.18 21.26 -2.89
N VAL A 356 -17.34 20.67 -3.17
CA VAL A 356 -17.52 19.76 -4.32
C VAL A 356 -17.17 20.46 -5.63
N ARG A 357 -17.69 21.67 -5.85
CA ARG A 357 -17.40 22.46 -7.06
C ARG A 357 -15.90 22.75 -7.22
N ALA A 358 -15.23 23.14 -6.13
CA ALA A 358 -13.80 23.42 -6.13
C ALA A 358 -12.94 22.17 -6.37
N ALA A 359 -13.42 21.01 -5.90
CA ALA A 359 -12.73 19.72 -6.05
C ALA A 359 -12.91 19.08 -7.43
N VAL A 360 -14.15 19.04 -7.95
CA VAL A 360 -14.49 18.26 -9.16
C VAL A 360 -13.96 18.93 -10.43
N GLY A 361 -14.06 20.26 -10.53
CA GLY A 361 -13.70 21.01 -11.74
C GLY A 361 -12.26 20.78 -12.23
N PRO A 362 -11.23 20.99 -11.39
CA PRO A 362 -9.83 20.77 -11.77
C PRO A 362 -9.53 19.33 -12.21
N VAL A 363 -10.18 18.34 -11.59
CA VAL A 363 -9.99 16.93 -11.91
C VAL A 363 -10.56 16.62 -13.29
N LEU A 364 -11.79 17.06 -13.57
CA LEU A 364 -12.41 16.87 -14.90
C LEU A 364 -11.61 17.55 -16.01
N ALA A 365 -11.15 18.79 -15.78
CA ALA A 365 -10.30 19.50 -16.74
C ALA A 365 -8.99 18.74 -17.03
N THR A 366 -8.42 18.06 -16.02
CA THR A 366 -7.22 17.24 -16.20
C THR A 366 -7.51 15.97 -17.01
N VAL A 367 -8.65 15.33 -16.80
CA VAL A 367 -9.08 14.16 -17.58
C VAL A 367 -9.31 14.54 -19.04
N GLU A 368 -9.95 15.68 -19.30
CA GLU A 368 -10.15 16.20 -20.67
C GLU A 368 -8.81 16.51 -21.34
N ALA A 369 -7.91 17.24 -20.68
CA ALA A 369 -6.58 17.53 -21.21
C ALA A 369 -5.77 16.26 -21.49
N LEU A 370 -5.90 15.23 -20.64
CA LEU A 370 -5.27 13.93 -20.85
C LEU A 370 -5.84 13.22 -22.09
N ARG A 371 -7.16 13.26 -22.27
CA ARG A 371 -7.81 12.68 -23.45
C ARG A 371 -7.34 13.37 -24.73
N ASP A 372 -7.35 14.69 -24.76
CA ASP A 372 -6.93 15.48 -25.92
C ASP A 372 -5.45 15.22 -26.26
N ALA A 373 -4.59 15.07 -25.25
CA ALA A 373 -3.18 14.71 -25.44
C ALA A 373 -2.99 13.29 -26.02
N MET A 374 -3.83 12.33 -25.64
CA MET A 374 -3.81 10.97 -26.19
C MET A 374 -4.36 10.91 -27.61
N GLU A 375 -5.39 11.71 -27.92
CA GLU A 375 -5.91 11.86 -29.28
C GLU A 375 -4.86 12.45 -30.23
N ALA A 376 -4.08 13.43 -29.78
CA ALA A 376 -3.01 14.04 -30.56
C ALA A 376 -1.80 13.12 -30.83
N GLN A 377 -1.67 12.00 -30.10
CA GLN A 377 -0.57 11.03 -30.26
C GLN A 377 -0.93 9.82 -31.13
N ASN A 378 -2.22 9.63 -31.43
CA ASN A 378 -2.73 8.53 -32.27
C ASN A 378 -2.81 8.94 -33.75
#